data_AF-A0A0F2R8B3-F1
#
_entry.id   AF-A0A0F2R8B3-F1
#
_cell.length_a   1.000
_cell.length_b   1.000
_cell.length_c   1.000
_cell.angle_alpha   90.00
_cell.angle_beta   90.00
_cell.angle_gamma   90.00
#
_symmetry.space_group_name_H-M   'P 1'
#
loop_
_entity.id
_entity.type
_entity.pdbx_description
1 polymer ?
#
loop_
_entity_poly.entity_id
_entity_poly.type
_entity_poly.pdbx_seq_one_letter_code
_entity_poly.pdbx_strand_id
1 'polypeptide(L)'
;PHPDLTPIIEGSKNGIRLELARDIDGKPVDVLEIEGDLGDRRAKAMEDLVWNLIPEASHLRTNLGQYQDETQQTRMSHPLALSQLLITYHLVKAAMGHYAI
;
A
#
# COMPACT_ATOMS: atom_id res chain seq x y z
N PRO A 1 1.28 13.45 3.88
CA PRO A 1 1.98 12.67 4.92
C PRO A 1 2.11 11.20 4.49
N HIS A 2 3.16 10.49 4.91
CA HIS A 2 3.26 9.02 4.75
C HIS A 2 2.48 8.31 5.87
N PRO A 3 1.83 7.16 5.58
CA PRO A 3 1.22 6.36 6.63
C PRO A 3 2.33 5.78 7.53
N ASP A 4 2.07 5.70 8.83
CA ASP A 4 2.99 5.00 9.74
C ASP A 4 2.85 3.49 9.53
N LEU A 5 3.85 2.90 8.87
CA LEU A 5 3.92 1.46 8.56
C LEU A 5 4.78 0.67 9.56
N THR A 6 5.35 1.34 10.56
CA THR A 6 6.21 0.73 11.59
C THR A 6 5.59 -0.54 12.21
N PRO A 7 4.30 -0.58 12.58
CA PRO A 7 3.68 -1.75 13.20
C PRO A 7 3.70 -3.01 12.32
N ILE A 8 3.76 -2.83 11.00
CA ILE A 8 3.75 -3.92 10.02
C ILE A 8 5.17 -4.39 9.72
N ILE A 9 6.13 -3.46 9.72
CA ILE A 9 7.53 -3.71 9.35
C ILE A 9 8.27 -4.38 10.53
N GLU A 10 8.09 -3.88 11.75
CA GLU A 10 8.78 -4.42 12.94
C GLU A 10 8.33 -5.84 13.31
N GLY A 11 7.12 -6.24 12.91
CA GLY A 11 6.55 -7.54 13.22
C GLY A 11 7.03 -8.70 12.34
N SER A 12 7.73 -8.47 11.21
CA SER A 12 8.05 -9.57 10.29
C SER A 12 9.12 -9.25 9.23
N LYS A 13 10.06 -10.20 9.05
CA LYS A 13 11.18 -10.13 8.11
C LYS A 13 10.84 -10.43 6.63
N ASN A 14 9.64 -10.94 6.31
CA ASN A 14 9.38 -11.58 5.01
C ASN A 14 8.18 -10.98 4.27
N GLY A 15 8.39 -10.38 3.09
CA GLY A 15 7.28 -9.94 2.23
C GLY A 15 7.23 -8.45 1.96
N ILE A 16 7.78 -7.60 2.84
CA ILE A 16 7.68 -6.14 2.78
C ILE A 16 8.89 -5.49 3.40
N ARG A 17 9.42 -4.48 2.72
CA ARG A 17 10.64 -3.78 3.13
C ARG A 17 10.47 -2.29 2.88
N LEU A 18 10.90 -1.48 3.85
CA LEU A 18 10.98 -0.04 3.70
C LEU A 18 12.47 0.34 3.75
N GLU A 19 12.95 0.99 2.71
CA GLU A 19 14.33 1.44 2.60
C GLU A 19 14.40 2.92 2.24
N LEU A 20 15.41 3.60 2.77
CA LEU A 20 15.77 4.94 2.30
C LEU A 20 16.65 4.80 1.07
N ALA A 21 16.15 5.27 -0.07
CA ALA A 21 16.89 5.32 -1.33
C ALA A 21 17.10 6.78 -1.75
N ARG A 22 17.74 6.97 -2.91
CA ARG A 22 17.84 8.26 -3.59
C ARG A 22 17.08 8.21 -4.90
N ASP A 23 16.32 9.26 -5.19
CA ASP A 23 15.68 9.44 -6.49
C ASP A 23 16.69 9.83 -7.59
N ILE A 24 16.20 10.06 -8.81
CA ILE A 24 17.02 10.44 -9.97
C ILE A 24 17.77 11.77 -9.77
N ASP A 25 17.27 12.64 -8.88
CA ASP A 25 17.87 13.94 -8.55
C ASP A 25 18.79 13.85 -7.32
N GLY A 26 18.95 12.66 -6.74
CA GLY A 26 19.76 12.40 -5.55
C GLY A 26 19.08 12.72 -4.21
N LYS A 27 17.79 13.07 -4.22
CA LYS A 27 17.02 13.38 -3.01
C LYS A 27 16.65 12.10 -2.27
N PRO A 28 16.68 12.11 -0.92
CA PRO A 28 16.26 10.95 -0.14
C PRO A 28 14.77 10.68 -0.37
N VAL A 29 14.43 9.42 -0.61
CA VAL A 29 13.04 8.95 -0.77
C VAL A 29 12.85 7.64 -0.02
N ASP A 30 11.67 7.45 0.55
CA ASP A 30 11.25 6.17 1.10
C ASP A 30 10.79 5.25 -0.04
N VAL A 31 11.38 4.06 -0.13
CA VAL A 31 11.00 3.00 -1.06
C VAL A 31 10.36 1.87 -0.29
N LEU A 32 9.09 1.62 -0.56
CA LEU A 32 8.37 0.47 -0.05
C LEU A 32 8.38 -0.65 -1.10
N GLU A 33 9.05 -1.74 -0.79
CA GLU A 33 9.02 -2.98 -1.56
C GLU A 33 7.96 -3.92 -1.00
N ILE A 34 7.17 -4.53 -1.88
CA ILE A 34 6.11 -5.50 -1.55
C ILE A 34 6.35 -6.75 -2.41
N GLU A 35 6.71 -7.86 -1.78
CA GLU A 35 7.02 -9.13 -2.46
C GLU A 35 5.76 -9.78 -3.02
N GLY A 36 5.91 -10.46 -4.16
CA GLY A 36 4.82 -11.09 -4.90
C GLY A 36 4.10 -12.22 -4.16
N ASP A 37 4.79 -12.89 -3.24
CA ASP A 37 4.34 -14.02 -2.44
C ASP A 37 3.91 -13.63 -1.02
N LEU A 38 3.62 -12.34 -0.80
CA LEU A 38 3.10 -11.83 0.45
C LEU A 38 1.85 -12.62 0.89
N GLY A 39 1.96 -13.32 2.02
CA GLY A 39 0.87 -14.15 2.53
C GLY A 39 -0.38 -13.37 2.92
N ASP A 40 -1.56 -13.94 2.61
CA ASP A 40 -2.88 -13.31 2.73
C ASP A 40 -3.16 -12.65 4.07
N ARG A 41 -2.82 -13.33 5.19
CA ARG A 41 -3.05 -12.79 6.53
C ARG A 41 -2.28 -11.49 6.74
N ARG A 42 -1.04 -11.42 6.26
CA ARG A 42 -0.19 -10.24 6.40
C ARG A 42 -0.70 -9.13 5.51
N ALA A 43 -0.98 -9.43 4.24
CA ALA A 43 -1.56 -8.47 3.32
C ALA A 43 -2.83 -7.84 3.87
N LYS A 44 -3.76 -8.66 4.37
CA LYS A 44 -5.02 -8.19 4.95
C LYS A 44 -4.80 -7.30 6.17
N ALA A 45 -3.91 -7.68 7.08
CA ALA A 45 -3.61 -6.87 8.27
C ALA A 45 -3.11 -5.47 7.91
N MET A 46 -2.36 -5.36 6.81
CA MET A 46 -1.91 -4.07 6.31
C MET A 46 -2.98 -3.27 5.61
N GLU A 47 -3.76 -3.93 4.74
CA GLU A 47 -4.89 -3.30 4.10
C GLU A 47 -5.80 -2.69 5.17
N ASP A 48 -6.11 -3.46 6.22
CA ASP A 48 -6.90 -2.99 7.37
C ASP A 48 -6.24 -1.81 8.08
N LEU A 49 -4.92 -1.84 8.33
CA LEU A 49 -4.20 -0.73 8.93
C LEU A 49 -4.33 0.55 8.09
N VAL A 50 -4.05 0.47 6.78
CA VAL A 50 -4.10 1.65 5.90
C VAL A 50 -5.54 2.15 5.74
N TRP A 51 -6.53 1.25 5.66
CA TRP A 51 -7.94 1.64 5.63
C TRP A 51 -8.39 2.39 6.89
N ASN A 52 -7.89 2.00 8.06
CA ASN A 52 -8.17 2.70 9.31
C ASN A 52 -7.62 4.13 9.35
N LEU A 53 -6.64 4.46 8.49
CA LEU A 53 -6.10 5.82 8.37
C LEU A 53 -6.91 6.73 7.43
N ILE A 54 -7.82 6.17 6.61
CA ILE A 54 -8.70 6.88 5.67
C ILE A 54 -10.15 6.37 5.74
N PRO A 55 -10.81 6.41 6.90
CA PRO A 55 -12.19 5.92 7.06
C PRO A 55 -13.18 6.62 6.12
N GLU A 56 -12.93 7.89 5.78
CA GLU A 56 -13.67 8.69 4.80
C GLU A 56 -13.77 8.02 3.40
N ALA A 57 -12.79 7.19 3.05
CA ALA A 57 -12.68 6.53 1.75
C ALA A 57 -13.04 5.04 1.81
N SER A 58 -13.60 4.55 2.92
CA SER A 58 -13.96 3.14 3.11
C SER A 58 -14.83 2.53 1.99
N HIS A 59 -15.64 3.35 1.32
CA HIS A 59 -16.44 2.95 0.16
C HIS A 59 -15.60 2.49 -1.05
N LEU A 60 -14.34 2.92 -1.16
CA LEU A 60 -13.38 2.55 -2.20
C LEU A 60 -12.69 1.20 -1.93
N ARG A 61 -12.99 0.54 -0.80
CA ARG A 61 -12.39 -0.76 -0.45
C ARG A 61 -12.72 -1.88 -1.42
N THR A 62 -13.79 -1.72 -2.18
CA THR A 62 -14.21 -2.69 -3.19
C THR A 62 -13.32 -2.58 -4.43
N ASN A 63 -12.86 -3.72 -4.95
CA ASN A 63 -12.13 -3.88 -6.22
C ASN A 63 -10.62 -3.60 -6.24
N LEU A 64 -9.99 -3.23 -5.12
CA LEU A 64 -8.53 -3.15 -5.09
C LEU A 64 -7.90 -4.54 -5.27
N GLY A 65 -6.77 -4.57 -5.99
CA GLY A 65 -6.01 -5.79 -6.28
C GLY A 65 -6.62 -6.70 -7.34
N GLN A 66 -7.80 -6.36 -7.88
CA GLN A 66 -8.41 -7.15 -8.95
C GLN A 66 -7.72 -6.88 -10.28
N TYR A 67 -7.43 -7.95 -11.02
CA TYR A 67 -6.93 -7.89 -12.39
C TYR A 67 -7.49 -9.07 -13.21
N GLN A 68 -7.45 -8.96 -14.54
CA GLN A 68 -7.77 -10.08 -15.42
C GLN A 68 -6.48 -10.80 -15.81
N ASP A 69 -6.48 -12.13 -15.68
CA ASP A 69 -5.39 -12.96 -16.18
C ASP A 69 -5.51 -13.21 -17.69
N GLU A 70 -4.59 -13.99 -18.25
CA GLU A 70 -4.56 -14.35 -19.67
C GLU A 70 -5.83 -15.10 -20.14
N THR A 71 -6.59 -15.67 -19.20
CA THR A 71 -7.85 -16.37 -19.45
C THR A 71 -9.08 -15.48 -19.25
N GLN A 72 -8.89 -14.17 -19.03
CA GLN A 72 -9.94 -13.20 -18.68
C GLN A 72 -10.66 -13.50 -17.37
N GLN A 73 -10.07 -14.32 -16.49
CA GLN A 73 -10.62 -14.55 -15.16
C GLN A 73 -10.17 -13.45 -14.21
N THR A 74 -11.09 -12.98 -13.37
CA THR A 74 -10.76 -12.02 -12.31
C THR A 74 -9.93 -12.73 -11.24
N ARG A 75 -8.71 -12.26 -11.02
CA ARG A 75 -7.80 -12.69 -9.97
C ARG A 75 -7.58 -11.57 -8.97
N MET A 76 -7.12 -11.94 -7.79
CA MET A 76 -6.79 -11.02 -6.71
C MET A 76 -5.28 -11.04 -6.48
N SER A 77 -4.65 -9.87 -6.41
CA SER A 77 -3.23 -9.70 -6.08
C SER A 77 -3.09 -8.76 -4.88
N HIS A 78 -2.56 -9.28 -3.78
CA HIS A 78 -2.31 -8.51 -2.56
C HIS A 78 -1.28 -7.39 -2.77
N PRO A 79 -0.13 -7.61 -3.44
CA PRO A 79 0.81 -6.54 -3.74
C PRO A 79 0.19 -5.41 -4.57
N LEU A 80 -0.66 -5.76 -5.54
CA LEU A 80 -1.39 -4.78 -6.34
C LEU A 80 -2.41 -4.02 -5.49
N ALA A 81 -3.20 -4.72 -4.67
CA ALA A 81 -4.16 -4.09 -3.75
C ALA A 81 -3.48 -3.09 -2.82
N LEU A 82 -2.37 -3.47 -2.19
CA LEU A 82 -1.61 -2.61 -1.30
C LEU A 82 -1.02 -1.39 -2.02
N SER A 83 -0.45 -1.59 -3.21
CA SER A 83 0.10 -0.49 -4.01
C SER A 83 -0.99 0.53 -4.37
N GLN A 84 -2.14 0.05 -4.85
CA GLN A 84 -3.29 0.90 -5.16
C GLN A 84 -3.82 1.61 -3.92
N LEU A 85 -3.91 0.92 -2.77
CA LEU A 85 -4.39 1.46 -1.51
C LEU A 85 -3.49 2.59 -0.99
N LEU A 86 -2.16 2.45 -1.09
CA LEU A 86 -1.22 3.51 -0.70
C LEU A 86 -1.36 4.75 -1.59
N ILE A 87 -1.58 4.56 -2.90
CA ILE A 87 -1.88 5.65 -3.82
C ILE A 87 -3.21 6.32 -3.41
N THR A 88 -4.27 5.53 -3.16
CA THR A 88 -5.56 6.04 -2.69
C THR A 88 -5.42 6.84 -1.40
N TYR A 89 -4.65 6.35 -0.44
CA TYR A 89 -4.34 7.06 0.81
C TYR A 89 -3.76 8.45 0.54
N HIS A 90 -2.76 8.54 -0.33
CA HIS A 90 -2.15 9.83 -0.67
C HIS A 90 -3.11 10.76 -1.39
N LEU A 91 -3.93 10.26 -2.32
CA LEU A 91 -4.96 11.05 -3.01
C LEU A 91 -6.01 11.61 -2.04
N VAL A 92 -6.49 10.79 -1.12
CA VAL A 92 -7.48 11.19 -0.10
C VAL A 92 -6.88 12.26 0.81
N LYS A 93 -5.68 12.04 1.34
CA LYS A 93 -5.00 13.03 2.19
C LYS A 93 -4.74 14.34 1.45
N ALA A 94 -4.31 14.30 0.20
CA ALA A 94 -4.12 15.50 -0.62
C ALA A 94 -5.45 16.26 -0.85
N ALA A 95 -6.53 15.55 -1.16
CA ALA A 95 -7.86 16.16 -1.33
C ALA A 95 -8.38 16.84 -0.04
N MET A 96 -7.95 16.35 1.12
CA MET A 96 -8.24 16.94 2.44
C MET A 96 -7.28 18.07 2.83
N GLY A 97 -6.31 18.43 1.99
CA GLY A 97 -5.29 19.45 2.29
C GLY A 97 -4.13 18.97 3.16
N HIS A 98 -4.01 17.66 3.39
CA HIS A 98 -2.88 17.05 4.10
C HIS A 98 -1.80 16.60 3.10
N TYR A 99 -0.84 17.47 2.81
CA TYR A 99 0.25 17.17 1.87
C TYR A 99 1.37 16.34 2.53
N ALA A 100 2.09 15.54 1.76
CA ALA A 100 3.41 15.05 2.18
C ALA A 100 4.36 16.25 2.14
N ILE A 101 5.00 16.53 3.28
CA ILE A 101 6.00 17.57 3.43
C ILE A 101 7.36 16.91 3.31
#